data_AF-A0A9N9AJI1-F1
#
_entry.id   AF-A0A9N9AJI1-F1
#
_cell.length_a   1.000
_cell.length_b   1.000
_cell.length_c   1.000
_cell.angle_alpha   90.00
_cell.angle_beta   90.00
_cell.angle_gamma   90.00
#
_symmetry.space_group_name_H-M   'P 1'
#
loop_
_entity.id
_entity.type
_entity.pdbx_description
1 polymer ?
#
loop_
_entity_poly.entity_id
_entity_poly.type
_entity_poly.pdbx_seq_one_letter_code
_entity_poly.pdbx_strand_id
1 'polypeptide(L)'
;KYLLQGELRKQIAAFAGERINESAKCVMRRILEIADDPNAKIDAIESGQLSKTTITKKIPQSARIGDYIVFDGISRNPSHEYIVDQYLQLLAEDEAKFIRKKDSTASYSVRYKELCQKMKQRKLETYLQEKYGSESVRIMRILTTKGKLDEKNIASFALMGQPETRKLVDQLFVGGFVELQEVPKVAERTPSRTFYLWYVDLNKCYRRMLSDVYRTLGNIHERRLYETAVRNGLIEKKERAEEMRNPDLLSDTDKDALYVFNGLLNKLDLAELRLVELEMLMADFV
;
A
#
# COMPACT_ATOMS: atom_id res chain seq x y z
N LYS A 1 13.53 -1.07 -13.54
CA LYS A 1 12.76 -2.34 -13.59
C LYS A 1 13.16 -3.31 -12.48
N TYR A 2 14.42 -3.73 -12.35
CA TYR A 2 14.85 -4.65 -11.28
C TYR A 2 14.72 -4.08 -9.85
N LEU A 3 15.04 -2.79 -9.64
CA LEU A 3 14.84 -2.11 -8.34
C LEU A 3 13.36 -1.99 -7.95
N LEU A 4 12.50 -1.67 -8.93
CA LEU A 4 11.03 -1.62 -8.77
C LEU A 4 10.47 -2.99 -8.36
N GLN A 5 10.94 -4.06 -8.99
CA GLN A 5 10.55 -5.42 -8.63
C GLN A 5 11.00 -5.81 -7.21
N GLY A 6 12.21 -5.40 -6.79
CA GLY A 6 12.70 -5.66 -5.45
C GLY A 6 11.86 -5.00 -4.35
N GLU A 7 11.43 -3.76 -4.56
CA GLU A 7 10.61 -3.04 -3.58
C GLU A 7 9.18 -3.57 -3.53
N LEU A 8 8.57 -3.86 -4.68
CA LEU A 8 7.26 -4.50 -4.75
C LEU A 8 7.22 -5.81 -3.97
N ARG A 9 8.27 -6.64 -4.05
CA ARG A 9 8.39 -7.89 -3.28
C ARG A 9 8.38 -7.64 -1.77
N LYS A 10 9.12 -6.64 -1.30
CA LYS A 10 9.13 -6.28 0.12
C LYS A 10 7.73 -5.86 0.57
N GLN A 11 7.04 -5.07 -0.23
CA GLN A 11 5.67 -4.66 0.07
C GLN A 11 4.68 -5.83 0.06
N ILE A 12 4.78 -6.77 -0.89
CA ILE A 12 3.94 -7.98 -0.91
C ILE A 12 4.19 -8.85 0.34
N ALA A 13 5.46 -9.05 0.72
CA ALA A 13 5.79 -9.79 1.93
C ALA A 13 5.28 -9.09 3.19
N ALA A 14 5.46 -7.77 3.30
CA ALA A 14 4.92 -6.97 4.39
C ALA A 14 3.39 -7.05 4.47
N PHE A 15 2.72 -7.03 3.31
CA PHE A 15 1.27 -7.18 3.22
C PHE A 15 0.78 -8.54 3.72
N ALA A 16 1.52 -9.64 3.46
CA ALA A 16 1.24 -10.93 4.07
C ALA A 16 1.42 -10.91 5.60
N GLY A 17 2.43 -10.18 6.08
CA GLY A 17 2.69 -9.97 7.50
C GLY A 17 1.55 -9.26 8.23
N GLU A 18 1.07 -8.17 7.64
CA GLU A 18 -0.03 -7.38 8.20
C GLU A 18 -1.38 -8.11 8.17
N ARG A 19 -1.58 -9.05 7.23
CA ARG A 19 -2.85 -9.78 7.08
C ARG A 19 -2.89 -11.07 7.87
N ILE A 20 -1.77 -11.78 7.97
CA ILE A 20 -1.69 -13.09 8.62
C ILE A 20 -0.82 -12.98 9.89
N ASN A 21 0.50 -12.93 9.75
CA ASN A 21 1.46 -12.72 10.84
C ASN A 21 2.90 -12.59 10.30
N GLU A 22 3.87 -12.22 11.15
CA GLU A 22 5.29 -12.07 10.76
C GLU A 22 5.92 -13.36 10.19
N SER A 23 5.44 -14.54 10.61
CA SER A 23 5.89 -15.81 10.02
C SER A 23 5.43 -15.97 8.57
N ALA A 24 4.19 -15.58 8.25
CA ALA A 24 3.66 -15.58 6.90
C ALA A 24 4.42 -14.62 5.99
N LYS A 25 4.85 -13.44 6.50
CA LYS A 25 5.78 -12.55 5.80
C LYS A 25 7.12 -13.21 5.51
N CYS A 26 7.68 -13.93 6.47
CA CYS A 26 8.93 -14.68 6.27
C CYS A 26 8.77 -15.76 5.20
N VAL A 27 7.69 -16.55 5.24
CA VAL A 27 7.36 -17.57 4.25
C VAL A 27 7.17 -16.93 2.87
N MET A 28 6.36 -15.87 2.78
CA MET A 28 6.07 -15.17 1.54
C MET A 28 7.33 -14.55 0.92
N ARG A 29 8.23 -13.98 1.73
CA ARG A 29 9.52 -13.48 1.26
C ARG A 29 10.34 -14.58 0.58
N ARG A 30 10.38 -15.80 1.15
CA ARG A 30 11.09 -16.94 0.54
C ARG A 30 10.40 -17.43 -0.73
N ILE A 31 9.07 -17.44 -0.78
CA ILE A 31 8.32 -17.76 -2.00
C ILE A 31 8.67 -16.79 -3.12
N LEU A 32 8.70 -15.48 -2.84
CA LEU A 32 9.05 -14.44 -3.81
C LEU A 32 10.50 -14.58 -4.31
N GLU A 33 11.46 -14.91 -3.44
CA GLU A 33 12.85 -15.18 -3.84
C GLU A 33 12.98 -16.38 -4.80
N ILE A 34 12.12 -17.39 -4.67
CA ILE A 34 12.12 -18.56 -5.58
C ILE A 34 11.39 -18.22 -6.90
N ALA A 35 10.35 -17.39 -6.82
CA ALA A 35 9.56 -16.96 -7.97
C ALA A 35 10.36 -16.19 -9.03
N ASP A 36 11.53 -15.68 -8.65
CA ASP A 36 12.41 -14.84 -9.47
C ASP A 36 13.38 -15.59 -10.38
N ASP A 37 13.02 -16.78 -10.88
CA ASP A 37 13.85 -17.45 -11.89
C ASP A 37 13.96 -16.53 -13.13
N PRO A 38 15.17 -16.07 -13.52
CA PRO A 38 15.37 -15.18 -14.67
C PRO A 38 14.86 -15.74 -16.00
N ASN A 39 14.64 -17.06 -16.07
CA ASN A 39 14.13 -17.76 -17.25
C ASN A 39 12.61 -17.96 -17.24
N ALA A 40 11.92 -17.63 -16.14
CA ALA A 40 10.47 -17.66 -16.11
C ALA A 40 9.94 -16.54 -17.01
N LYS A 41 9.13 -16.89 -18.03
CA LYS A 41 8.34 -15.90 -18.76
C LYS A 41 7.59 -15.08 -17.72
N ILE A 42 7.88 -13.78 -17.67
CA ILE A 42 7.07 -12.82 -16.91
C ILE A 42 5.72 -12.80 -17.62
N ASP A 43 4.81 -13.65 -17.19
CA ASP A 43 3.41 -13.34 -17.36
C ASP A 43 3.16 -12.23 -16.32
N ALA A 44 2.76 -11.03 -16.74
CA ALA A 44 2.62 -9.88 -15.84
C ALA A 44 1.56 -10.10 -14.73
N ILE A 45 0.90 -11.27 -14.75
CA ILE A 45 -0.26 -11.62 -13.95
C ILE A 45 0.10 -12.58 -12.80
N GLU A 46 0.91 -13.62 -13.06
CA GLU A 46 1.28 -14.65 -12.08
C GLU A 46 2.75 -15.07 -12.21
N SER A 47 3.34 -15.60 -11.13
CA SER A 47 4.69 -16.19 -11.19
C SER A 47 4.71 -17.52 -11.94
N GLY A 48 5.93 -17.98 -12.29
CA GLY A 48 6.18 -19.37 -12.65
C GLY A 48 5.72 -20.36 -11.57
N GLN A 49 5.58 -21.64 -11.95
CA GLN A 49 5.16 -22.68 -11.01
C GLN A 49 6.27 -23.00 -10.01
N LEU A 50 5.91 -23.01 -8.73
CA LEU A 50 6.81 -23.25 -7.60
C LEU A 50 6.43 -24.58 -6.95
N SER A 51 7.34 -25.54 -6.98
CA SER A 51 7.12 -26.81 -6.29
C SER A 51 7.12 -26.59 -4.78
N LYS A 52 6.17 -27.21 -4.08
CA LYS A 52 6.16 -27.28 -2.60
C LYS A 52 7.52 -27.71 -2.05
N THR A 53 8.16 -28.71 -2.65
CA THR A 53 9.45 -29.23 -2.19
C THR A 53 10.57 -28.19 -2.23
N THR A 54 10.55 -27.32 -3.25
CA THR A 54 11.52 -26.21 -3.37
C THR A 54 11.25 -25.14 -2.32
N ILE A 55 9.98 -24.81 -2.07
CA ILE A 55 9.56 -23.84 -1.06
C ILE A 55 9.99 -24.31 0.34
N THR A 56 9.64 -25.54 0.72
CA THR A 56 9.97 -26.10 2.05
C THR A 56 11.47 -26.13 2.31
N LYS A 57 12.30 -26.45 1.30
CA LYS A 57 13.77 -26.46 1.41
C LYS A 57 14.37 -25.07 1.59
N LYS A 58 13.78 -24.04 0.97
CA LYS A 58 14.30 -22.66 1.03
C LYS A 58 13.97 -21.97 2.36
N ILE A 59 12.91 -22.41 3.05
CA ILE A 59 12.53 -21.89 4.35
C ILE A 59 13.40 -22.58 5.41
N PRO A 60 14.31 -21.85 6.09
CA PRO A 60 15.22 -22.48 7.03
C PRO A 60 14.45 -22.96 8.27
N GLN A 61 14.79 -24.15 8.76
CA GLN A 61 14.20 -24.72 9.97
C GLN A 61 14.45 -23.86 11.22
N SER A 62 15.47 -23.01 11.20
CA SER A 62 15.77 -22.04 12.26
C SER A 62 14.79 -20.87 12.33
N ALA A 63 13.92 -20.66 11.33
CA ALA A 63 13.08 -19.47 11.23
C ALA A 63 11.94 -19.37 12.26
N ARG A 64 11.78 -20.33 13.18
CA ARG A 64 10.71 -20.39 14.20
C ARG A 64 9.33 -19.96 13.68
N ILE A 65 8.98 -20.44 12.48
CA ILE A 65 7.72 -20.06 11.82
C ILE A 65 6.47 -20.63 12.53
N GLY A 66 6.64 -21.66 13.36
CA GLY A 66 5.56 -22.31 14.09
C GLY A 66 4.98 -21.52 15.26
N ASP A 67 5.65 -20.46 15.73
CA ASP A 67 5.31 -19.76 16.98
C ASP A 67 3.88 -19.14 16.98
N TYR A 68 3.32 -18.86 15.80
CA TYR A 68 2.02 -18.19 15.64
C TYR A 68 0.90 -19.11 15.13
N ILE A 69 1.16 -20.41 14.90
CA ILE A 69 0.11 -21.34 14.51
C ILE A 69 -0.40 -22.05 15.76
N VAL A 70 -1.71 -21.93 16.00
CA VAL A 70 -2.39 -22.73 17.02
C VAL A 70 -2.69 -24.09 16.41
N PHE A 71 -2.06 -25.13 16.95
CA PHE A 71 -2.28 -26.50 16.51
C PHE A 71 -3.37 -27.13 17.37
N ASP A 72 -4.50 -27.46 16.75
CA ASP A 72 -5.59 -28.15 17.42
C ASP A 72 -5.23 -29.64 17.57
N GLY A 73 -4.81 -30.05 18.77
CA GLY A 73 -4.76 -31.45 19.21
C GLY A 73 -3.71 -32.40 18.60
N ILE A 74 -2.91 -32.01 17.60
CA ILE A 74 -2.01 -32.93 16.88
C ILE A 74 -0.55 -32.47 17.02
N SER A 75 0.15 -33.06 17.99
CA SER A 75 1.58 -32.90 18.31
C SER A 75 1.99 -31.55 18.93
N ARG A 76 2.58 -31.60 20.13
CA ARG A 76 3.26 -30.47 20.77
C ARG A 76 4.42 -29.90 19.93
N ASN A 77 4.93 -30.67 18.96
CA ASN A 77 6.00 -30.29 18.02
C ASN A 77 5.64 -30.79 16.60
N PRO A 78 4.97 -29.98 15.78
CA PRO A 78 4.69 -30.33 14.39
C PRO A 78 5.97 -30.33 13.53
N SER A 79 6.00 -31.18 12.50
CA SER A 79 7.11 -31.21 11.53
C SER A 79 7.21 -29.89 10.77
N HIS A 80 8.42 -29.45 10.43
CA HIS A 80 8.67 -28.26 9.61
C HIS A 80 7.88 -28.27 8.30
N GLU A 81 7.78 -29.44 7.66
CA GLU A 81 7.00 -29.57 6.42
C GLU A 81 5.51 -29.30 6.64
N TYR A 82 4.95 -29.80 7.74
CA TYR A 82 3.55 -29.55 8.10
C TYR A 82 3.30 -28.07 8.37
N ILE A 83 4.21 -27.39 9.09
CA ILE A 83 4.09 -25.96 9.38
C ILE A 83 4.11 -25.13 8.09
N VAL A 84 5.01 -25.47 7.15
CA VAL A 84 5.05 -24.81 5.83
C VAL A 84 3.76 -25.05 5.05
N ASP A 85 3.22 -26.26 5.07
CA ASP A 85 1.94 -26.58 4.42
C ASP A 85 0.78 -25.74 4.96
N GLN A 86 0.70 -25.58 6.29
CA GLN A 86 -0.33 -24.73 6.90
C GLN A 86 -0.22 -23.29 6.43
N TYR A 87 0.99 -22.71 6.35
CA TYR A 87 1.16 -21.37 5.81
C TYR A 87 0.83 -21.26 4.32
N LEU A 88 1.16 -22.27 3.52
CA LEU A 88 0.78 -22.29 2.10
C LEU A 88 -0.74 -22.34 1.94
N GLN A 89 -1.44 -23.09 2.79
CA GLN A 89 -2.89 -23.11 2.81
C GLN A 89 -3.47 -21.75 3.21
N LEU A 90 -3.00 -21.16 4.31
CA LEU A 90 -3.43 -19.82 4.76
C LEU A 90 -3.21 -18.75 3.69
N LEU A 91 -2.05 -18.75 3.02
CA LEU A 91 -1.74 -17.81 1.94
C LEU A 91 -2.61 -18.05 0.69
N ALA A 92 -3.04 -19.28 0.43
CA ALA A 92 -3.89 -19.62 -0.70
C ALA A 92 -5.37 -19.25 -0.46
N GLU A 93 -5.84 -19.42 0.77
CA GLU A 93 -7.23 -19.22 1.20
C GLU A 93 -7.56 -17.77 1.58
N ASP A 94 -6.56 -16.94 1.95
CA ASP A 94 -6.79 -15.53 2.27
C ASP A 94 -7.48 -14.77 1.12
N GLU A 95 -8.32 -13.78 1.47
CA GLU A 95 -9.07 -12.97 0.51
C GLU A 95 -8.18 -12.18 -0.47
N ALA A 96 -6.96 -11.82 -0.05
CA ALA A 96 -5.98 -11.17 -0.90
C ALA A 96 -5.31 -12.15 -1.87
N LYS A 97 -5.56 -13.46 -1.72
CA LYS A 97 -5.27 -14.46 -2.74
C LYS A 97 -3.77 -14.53 -3.08
N PHE A 98 -2.90 -14.53 -2.06
CA PHE A 98 -1.45 -14.40 -2.23
C PHE A 98 -0.86 -15.42 -3.21
N ILE A 99 -1.23 -16.69 -3.03
CA ILE A 99 -0.79 -17.78 -3.90
C ILE A 99 -1.98 -18.55 -4.46
N ARG A 100 -1.78 -19.21 -5.59
CA ARG A 100 -2.70 -20.16 -6.20
C ARG A 100 -2.07 -21.54 -6.17
N LYS A 101 -2.76 -22.50 -5.56
CA LYS A 101 -2.44 -23.93 -5.65
C LYS A 101 -2.95 -24.46 -7.00
N LYS A 102 -2.12 -25.20 -7.73
CA LYS A 102 -2.54 -25.94 -8.93
C LYS A 102 -2.77 -27.41 -8.56
N ASP A 103 -4.00 -27.87 -8.78
CA ASP A 103 -4.51 -29.14 -8.25
C ASP A 103 -3.76 -30.38 -8.77
N SER A 104 -3.11 -30.29 -9.93
CA SER A 104 -2.49 -31.44 -10.60
C SER A 104 -1.05 -31.75 -10.17
N THR A 105 -0.31 -30.81 -9.55
CA THR A 105 1.15 -30.94 -9.39
C THR A 105 1.71 -30.53 -8.02
N ALA A 106 0.86 -30.29 -7.02
CA ALA A 106 1.28 -29.73 -5.72
C ALA A 106 2.20 -28.50 -5.89
N SER A 107 1.91 -27.69 -6.91
CA SER A 107 2.65 -26.49 -7.25
C SER A 107 1.85 -25.24 -6.90
N TYR A 108 2.57 -24.17 -6.65
CA TYR A 108 2.03 -22.87 -6.27
C TYR A 108 2.49 -21.80 -7.26
N SER A 109 1.73 -20.72 -7.36
CA SER A 109 2.10 -19.52 -8.13
C SER A 109 1.65 -18.28 -7.39
N VAL A 110 2.43 -17.20 -7.44
CA VAL A 110 2.12 -15.92 -6.81
C VAL A 110 1.22 -15.10 -7.74
N ARG A 111 0.13 -14.52 -7.22
CA ARG A 111 -0.85 -13.76 -8.02
C ARG A 111 -0.56 -12.26 -7.98
N TYR A 112 0.48 -11.83 -8.69
CA TYR A 112 0.97 -10.45 -8.65
C TYR A 112 -0.10 -9.41 -8.98
N LYS A 113 -0.88 -9.60 -10.05
CA LYS A 113 -1.88 -8.61 -10.48
C LYS A 113 -2.96 -8.38 -9.41
N GLU A 114 -3.50 -9.46 -8.87
CA GLU A 114 -4.57 -9.43 -7.87
C GLU A 114 -4.06 -8.83 -6.56
N LEU A 115 -2.85 -9.21 -6.14
CA LEU A 115 -2.18 -8.63 -4.98
C LEU A 115 -1.94 -7.14 -5.13
N CYS A 116 -1.41 -6.69 -6.27
CA CYS A 116 -1.17 -5.27 -6.53
C CYS A 116 -2.48 -4.48 -6.47
N GLN A 117 -3.55 -4.99 -7.07
CA GLN A 117 -4.87 -4.34 -7.02
C GLN A 117 -5.39 -4.23 -5.57
N LYS A 118 -5.26 -5.29 -4.77
CA LYS A 118 -5.66 -5.27 -3.35
C LYS A 118 -4.82 -4.31 -2.52
N MET A 119 -3.52 -4.26 -2.75
CA MET A 119 -2.62 -3.32 -2.07
C MET A 119 -2.94 -1.87 -2.43
N LYS A 120 -3.16 -1.56 -3.72
CA LYS A 120 -3.61 -0.23 -4.17
C LYS A 120 -4.92 0.18 -3.51
N GLN A 121 -5.91 -0.71 -3.51
CA GLN A 121 -7.19 -0.45 -2.86
C GLN A 121 -7.01 -0.17 -1.36
N ARG A 122 -6.21 -0.96 -0.64
CA ARG A 122 -5.94 -0.73 0.78
C ARG A 122 -5.26 0.61 1.04
N LYS A 123 -4.26 0.98 0.24
CA LYS A 123 -3.59 2.29 0.38
C LYS A 123 -4.54 3.46 0.10
N LEU A 124 -5.43 3.32 -0.89
CA LEU A 124 -6.48 4.31 -1.14
C LEU A 124 -7.45 4.41 0.05
N GLU A 125 -7.84 3.28 0.63
CA GLU A 125 -8.70 3.26 1.83
C GLU A 125 -8.04 3.96 3.02
N THR A 126 -6.76 3.68 3.29
CA THR A 126 -6.01 4.37 4.35
C THR A 126 -5.94 5.87 4.09
N TYR A 127 -5.64 6.28 2.85
CA TYR A 127 -5.61 7.69 2.47
C TYR A 127 -6.98 8.38 2.70
N LEU A 128 -8.07 7.73 2.31
CA LEU A 128 -9.42 8.25 2.52
C LEU A 128 -9.78 8.31 4.00
N GLN A 129 -9.41 7.30 4.77
CA GLN A 129 -9.65 7.25 6.22
C GLN A 129 -8.95 8.41 6.94
N GLU A 130 -7.68 8.69 6.60
CA GLU A 130 -6.92 9.78 7.21
C GLU A 130 -7.48 11.16 6.85
N LYS A 131 -8.01 11.34 5.62
CA LYS A 131 -8.47 12.64 5.13
C LYS A 131 -9.95 12.92 5.39
N TYR A 132 -10.81 11.91 5.32
CA TYR A 132 -12.27 12.03 5.37
C TYR A 132 -12.92 11.16 6.46
N GLY A 133 -12.14 10.41 7.24
CA GLY A 133 -12.63 9.58 8.34
C GLY A 133 -13.08 8.17 7.92
N SER A 134 -13.36 7.30 8.89
CA SER A 134 -13.70 5.88 8.68
C SER A 134 -14.96 5.65 7.85
N GLU A 135 -15.94 6.53 7.99
CA GLU A 135 -17.22 6.45 7.27
C GLU A 135 -17.02 6.58 5.75
N SER A 136 -15.98 7.32 5.31
CA SER A 136 -15.68 7.49 3.90
C SER A 136 -15.24 6.18 3.24
N VAL A 137 -14.44 5.38 3.97
CA VAL A 137 -14.02 4.04 3.55
C VAL A 137 -15.22 3.10 3.47
N ARG A 138 -16.17 3.21 4.41
CA ARG A 138 -17.40 2.43 4.37
C ARG A 138 -18.19 2.73 3.09
N ILE A 139 -18.41 4.00 2.77
CA ILE A 139 -19.09 4.42 1.53
C ILE A 139 -18.34 3.91 0.30
N MET A 140 -17.01 4.07 0.24
CA MET A 140 -16.18 3.61 -0.88
C MET A 140 -16.31 2.09 -1.09
N ARG A 141 -16.25 1.30 -0.02
CA ARG A 141 -16.42 -0.16 -0.08
C ARG A 141 -17.81 -0.56 -0.56
N ILE A 142 -18.86 0.14 -0.10
CA ILE A 142 -20.24 -0.09 -0.53
C ILE A 142 -20.37 0.16 -2.04
N LEU A 143 -19.92 1.33 -2.51
CA LEU A 143 -20.00 1.70 -3.93
C LEU A 143 -19.14 0.80 -4.83
N THR A 144 -17.98 0.35 -4.34
CA THR A 144 -17.13 -0.59 -5.09
C THR A 144 -17.74 -1.98 -5.19
N THR A 145 -18.44 -2.44 -4.15
CA THR A 145 -19.02 -3.79 -4.09
C THR A 145 -20.40 -3.88 -4.73
N LYS A 146 -21.26 -2.87 -4.51
CA LYS A 146 -22.66 -2.84 -4.98
C LYS A 146 -22.82 -2.11 -6.31
N GLY A 147 -21.81 -1.38 -6.75
CA GLY A 147 -21.85 -0.58 -7.97
C GLY A 147 -22.57 0.76 -7.74
N LYS A 148 -23.36 1.17 -8.74
CA LYS A 148 -23.95 2.51 -8.79
C LYS A 148 -25.19 2.57 -7.91
N LEU A 149 -25.23 3.51 -6.97
CA LEU A 149 -26.31 3.63 -5.98
C LEU A 149 -26.78 5.08 -5.84
N ASP A 150 -28.06 5.26 -5.56
CA ASP A 150 -28.61 6.53 -5.09
C ASP A 150 -28.31 6.74 -3.60
N GLU A 151 -28.35 7.99 -3.16
CA GLU A 151 -28.00 8.41 -1.80
C GLU A 151 -28.80 7.67 -0.71
N LYS A 152 -30.09 7.40 -0.95
CA LYS A 152 -30.94 6.68 -0.01
C LYS A 152 -30.43 5.27 0.25
N ASN A 153 -30.03 4.55 -0.81
CA ASN A 153 -29.48 3.21 -0.68
C ASN A 153 -28.08 3.23 -0.04
N ILE A 154 -27.25 4.23 -0.36
CA ILE A 154 -25.94 4.40 0.29
C ILE A 154 -26.12 4.58 1.80
N ALA A 155 -27.01 5.48 2.23
CA ALA A 155 -27.29 5.72 3.64
C ALA A 155 -27.80 4.45 4.35
N SER A 156 -28.70 3.70 3.69
CA SER A 156 -29.23 2.45 4.22
C SER A 156 -28.16 1.37 4.37
N PHE A 157 -27.27 1.18 3.39
CA PHE A 157 -26.20 0.19 3.49
C PHE A 157 -25.08 0.62 4.44
N ALA A 158 -24.83 1.93 4.55
CA ALA A 158 -23.81 2.47 5.44
C ALA A 158 -24.27 2.54 6.90
N LEU A 159 -25.58 2.37 7.16
CA LEU A 159 -26.22 2.59 8.45
C LEU A 159 -25.98 4.01 8.99
N MET A 160 -26.12 4.99 8.10
CA MET A 160 -25.89 6.42 8.37
C MET A 160 -27.16 7.23 8.14
N GLY A 161 -27.25 8.40 8.76
CA GLY A 161 -28.32 9.36 8.44
C GLY A 161 -28.15 9.92 7.03
N GLN A 162 -29.24 10.09 6.28
CA GLN A 162 -29.19 10.67 4.92
C GLN A 162 -28.46 12.03 4.86
N PRO A 163 -28.66 12.99 5.80
CA PRO A 163 -27.94 14.26 5.75
C PRO A 163 -26.42 14.09 5.88
N GLU A 164 -25.97 13.18 6.74
CA GLU A 164 -24.55 12.89 6.95
C GLU A 164 -23.94 12.18 5.74
N THR A 165 -24.67 11.20 5.18
CA THR A 165 -24.28 10.51 3.95
C THR A 165 -24.13 11.50 2.80
N ARG A 166 -25.10 12.40 2.59
CA ARG A 166 -25.03 13.43 1.55
C ARG A 166 -23.78 14.27 1.69
N LYS A 167 -23.57 14.84 2.88
CA LYS A 167 -22.40 15.69 3.16
C LYS A 167 -21.10 14.95 2.85
N LEU A 168 -20.98 13.69 3.23
CA LEU A 168 -19.77 12.90 3.02
C LEU A 168 -19.58 12.49 1.55
N VAL A 169 -20.65 12.11 0.86
CA VAL A 169 -20.61 11.81 -0.58
C VAL A 169 -20.21 13.07 -1.37
N ASP A 170 -20.76 14.23 -1.03
CA ASP A 170 -20.40 15.51 -1.65
C ASP A 170 -18.92 15.84 -1.42
N GLN A 171 -18.40 15.62 -0.20
CA GLN A 171 -16.97 15.80 0.09
C GLN A 171 -16.10 14.87 -0.74
N LEU A 172 -16.50 13.60 -0.90
CA LEU A 172 -15.78 12.64 -1.72
C LEU A 172 -15.87 12.95 -3.22
N PHE A 173 -17.00 13.50 -3.68
CA PHE A 173 -17.19 13.96 -5.04
C PHE A 173 -16.28 15.16 -5.35
N VAL A 174 -16.30 16.20 -4.51
CA VAL A 174 -15.38 17.36 -4.61
C VAL A 174 -13.92 16.92 -4.52
N GLY A 175 -13.64 15.91 -3.68
CA GLY A 175 -12.32 15.30 -3.55
C GLY A 175 -11.85 14.52 -4.80
N GLY A 176 -12.77 14.17 -5.71
CA GLY A 176 -12.48 13.39 -6.92
C GLY A 176 -12.41 11.87 -6.69
N PHE A 177 -13.06 11.36 -5.65
CA PHE A 177 -13.05 9.94 -5.26
C PHE A 177 -14.38 9.21 -5.50
N VAL A 178 -15.44 9.96 -5.76
CA VAL A 178 -16.76 9.45 -6.15
C VAL A 178 -17.21 10.25 -7.37
N GLU A 179 -17.94 9.61 -8.27
CA GLU A 179 -18.52 10.24 -9.46
C GLU A 179 -20.04 10.14 -9.46
N LEU A 180 -20.67 11.09 -10.15
CA LEU A 180 -22.11 11.18 -10.33
C LEU A 180 -22.49 10.77 -11.75
N GLN A 181 -23.40 9.82 -11.87
CA GLN A 181 -24.06 9.50 -13.12
C GLN A 181 -25.51 9.96 -13.10
N GLU A 182 -25.86 10.77 -14.08
CA GLU A 182 -27.23 11.16 -14.36
C GLU A 182 -27.89 10.17 -15.33
N VAL A 183 -29.04 9.63 -14.93
CA VAL A 183 -29.86 8.76 -15.77
C VAL A 183 -31.22 9.43 -15.97
N PRO A 184 -31.41 10.16 -17.09
CA PRO A 184 -32.66 10.88 -17.34
C PRO A 184 -33.77 9.90 -17.71
N LYS A 185 -34.96 10.06 -17.11
CA LYS A 185 -36.17 9.30 -17.50
C LYS A 185 -36.83 9.84 -18.76
N VAL A 186 -36.52 11.08 -19.12
CA VAL A 186 -37.11 11.81 -20.25
C VAL A 186 -36.02 12.52 -21.05
N ALA A 187 -36.25 12.73 -22.35
CA ALA A 187 -35.26 13.31 -23.26
C ALA A 187 -34.77 14.71 -22.81
N GLU A 188 -35.64 15.49 -22.18
CA GLU A 188 -35.39 16.86 -21.70
C GLU A 188 -34.43 16.94 -20.50
N ARG A 189 -34.01 15.79 -19.92
CA ARG A 189 -33.07 15.69 -18.77
C ARG A 189 -33.40 16.59 -17.57
N THR A 190 -34.68 16.89 -17.36
CA THR A 190 -35.14 17.71 -16.23
C THR A 190 -34.74 17.07 -14.89
N PRO A 191 -34.13 17.81 -13.93
CA PRO A 191 -33.62 17.23 -12.68
C PRO A 191 -34.65 16.41 -11.87
N SER A 192 -35.91 16.85 -11.85
CA SER A 192 -37.01 16.15 -11.17
C SER A 192 -37.34 14.76 -11.75
N ARG A 193 -36.92 14.51 -12.99
CA ARG A 193 -37.10 13.24 -13.72
C ARG A 193 -35.76 12.60 -14.08
N THR A 194 -34.70 12.91 -13.34
CA THR A 194 -33.37 12.32 -13.52
C THR A 194 -32.99 11.54 -12.26
N PHE A 195 -32.49 10.32 -12.44
CA PHE A 195 -31.86 9.59 -11.34
C PHE A 195 -30.40 10.00 -11.23
N TYR A 196 -29.95 10.13 -9.99
CA TYR A 196 -28.58 10.50 -9.64
C TYR A 196 -27.95 9.31 -8.93
N LEU A 197 -27.01 8.65 -9.61
CA LEU A 197 -26.35 7.45 -9.12
C LEU A 197 -24.88 7.76 -8.87
N TRP A 198 -24.44 7.55 -7.65
CA TRP A 198 -23.05 7.68 -7.25
C TRP A 198 -22.30 6.38 -7.49
N TYR A 199 -21.04 6.48 -7.90
CA TYR A 199 -20.18 5.32 -8.10
C TYR A 199 -18.70 5.67 -7.92
N VAL A 200 -17.87 4.63 -7.78
CA VAL A 200 -16.42 4.76 -7.63
C VAL A 200 -15.75 4.16 -8.86
N ASP A 201 -14.92 4.95 -9.54
CA ASP A 201 -13.95 4.45 -10.53
C ASP A 201 -12.57 4.43 -9.87
N LEU A 202 -12.12 3.23 -9.47
CA LEU A 202 -10.85 3.05 -8.77
C LEU A 202 -9.66 3.63 -9.55
N ASN A 203 -9.65 3.54 -10.88
CA ASN A 203 -8.54 4.06 -11.68
C ASN A 203 -8.48 5.60 -11.60
N LYS A 204 -9.64 6.27 -11.59
CA LYS A 204 -9.71 7.72 -11.39
C LYS A 204 -9.28 8.10 -9.97
N CYS A 205 -9.71 7.33 -8.96
CA CYS A 205 -9.28 7.53 -7.58
C CYS A 205 -7.76 7.41 -7.44
N TYR A 206 -7.14 6.41 -8.07
CA TYR A 206 -5.67 6.24 -8.05
C TYR A 206 -4.95 7.41 -8.72
N ARG A 207 -5.44 7.88 -9.88
CA ARG A 207 -4.88 9.07 -10.54
C ARG A 207 -5.03 10.34 -9.70
N ARG A 208 -6.18 10.51 -9.04
CA ARG A 208 -6.43 11.65 -8.15
C ARG A 208 -5.50 11.63 -6.95
N MET A 209 -5.32 10.46 -6.34
CA MET A 209 -4.40 10.24 -5.24
C MET A 209 -2.93 10.49 -5.65
N LEU A 210 -2.51 10.00 -6.82
CA LEU A 210 -1.19 10.27 -7.39
C LEU A 210 -0.95 11.78 -7.62
N SER A 211 -1.95 12.51 -8.11
CA SER A 211 -1.85 13.96 -8.27
C SER A 211 -1.60 14.67 -6.93
N ASP A 212 -2.23 14.22 -5.84
CA ASP A 212 -1.97 14.76 -4.50
C ASP A 212 -0.57 14.38 -3.98
N VAL A 213 -0.09 13.17 -4.28
CA VAL A 213 1.28 12.72 -3.96
C VAL A 213 2.31 13.60 -4.67
N TYR A 214 2.19 13.81 -5.97
CA TYR A 214 3.12 14.65 -6.72
C TYR A 214 3.15 16.10 -6.25
N ARG A 215 1.98 16.68 -5.95
CA ARG A 215 1.91 18.01 -5.36
C ARG A 215 2.63 18.07 -4.02
N THR A 216 2.48 17.05 -3.19
CA THR A 216 3.12 16.99 -1.87
C THR A 216 4.63 16.83 -2.00
N LEU A 217 5.11 16.01 -2.94
CA LEU A 217 6.54 15.89 -3.25
C LEU A 217 7.14 17.24 -3.68
N GLY A 218 6.43 17.99 -4.55
CA GLY A 218 6.83 19.35 -4.92
C GLY A 218 6.96 20.28 -3.70
N ASN A 219 5.97 20.28 -2.82
CA ASN A 219 6.01 21.07 -1.59
C ASN A 219 7.17 20.68 -0.65
N ILE A 220 7.47 19.38 -0.53
CA ILE A 220 8.61 18.89 0.28
C ILE A 220 9.92 19.39 -0.31
N HIS A 221 10.06 19.33 -1.65
CA HIS A 221 11.24 19.80 -2.35
C HIS A 221 11.44 21.32 -2.15
N GLU A 222 10.39 22.12 -2.36
CA GLU A 222 10.44 23.57 -2.11
C GLU A 222 10.79 23.87 -0.65
N ARG A 223 10.21 23.14 0.31
CA ARG A 223 10.53 23.32 1.72
C ARG A 223 11.98 23.00 2.02
N ARG A 224 12.55 21.93 1.44
CA ARG A 224 13.96 21.58 1.59
C ARG A 224 14.85 22.71 1.08
N LEU A 225 14.60 23.21 -0.12
CA LEU A 225 15.37 24.32 -0.69
C LEU A 225 15.32 25.57 0.18
N TYR A 226 14.14 25.92 0.69
CA TYR A 226 13.96 27.04 1.60
C TYR A 226 14.77 26.89 2.89
N GLU A 227 14.69 25.73 3.56
CA GLU A 227 15.35 25.50 4.84
C GLU A 227 16.88 25.49 4.71
N THR A 228 17.39 24.97 3.59
CA THR A 228 18.80 25.02 3.21
C THR A 228 19.26 26.45 2.94
N ALA A 229 18.48 27.21 2.15
CA ALA A 229 18.83 28.60 1.82
C ALA A 229 18.88 29.50 3.07
N VAL A 230 17.90 29.38 3.97
CA VAL A 230 17.84 30.15 5.23
C VAL A 230 19.04 29.85 6.13
N ARG A 231 19.60 28.63 6.08
CA ARG A 231 20.75 28.20 6.90
C ARG A 231 22.06 28.10 6.13
N ASN A 232 22.15 28.69 4.94
CA ASN A 232 23.34 28.58 4.10
C ASN A 232 24.62 29.01 4.83
N GLY A 233 24.57 30.09 5.61
CA GLY A 233 25.74 30.53 6.40
C GLY A 233 26.18 29.53 7.48
N LEU A 234 25.25 28.79 8.08
CA LEU A 234 25.56 27.71 9.04
C LEU A 234 26.15 26.49 8.31
N ILE A 235 25.67 26.19 7.12
CA ILE A 235 26.18 25.11 6.25
C ILE A 235 27.61 25.44 5.82
N GLU A 236 27.87 26.64 5.28
CA GLU A 236 29.21 27.08 4.88
C GLU A 236 30.20 27.09 6.06
N LYS A 237 29.73 27.42 7.26
CA LYS A 237 30.55 27.37 8.48
C LYS A 237 30.90 25.92 8.85
N LYS A 238 29.94 25.00 8.73
CA LYS A 238 30.16 23.55 8.92
C LYS A 238 31.17 23.01 7.90
N GLU A 239 30.98 23.32 6.61
CA GLU A 239 31.86 22.87 5.53
C GLU A 239 33.32 23.33 5.76
N ARG A 240 33.52 24.61 6.10
CA ARG A 240 34.87 25.11 6.46
C ARG A 240 35.49 24.40 7.65
N ALA A 241 34.71 24.08 8.69
CA ALA A 241 35.20 23.35 9.85
C ALA A 241 35.63 21.91 9.48
N GLU A 242 34.89 21.24 8.59
CA GLU A 242 35.22 19.91 8.07
C GLU A 242 36.46 19.93 7.17
N GLU A 243 36.57 20.89 6.25
CA GLU A 243 37.72 21.07 5.35
C GLU A 243 39.02 21.33 6.13
N MET A 244 38.97 22.21 7.13
CA MET A 244 40.11 22.50 8.00
C MET A 244 40.35 21.41 9.05
N ARG A 245 39.48 20.40 9.13
CA ARG A 245 39.46 19.35 10.17
C ARG A 245 39.57 19.92 11.58
N ASN A 246 38.95 21.08 11.80
CA ASN A 246 39.00 21.80 13.06
C ASN A 246 37.59 21.96 13.64
N PRO A 247 37.15 21.06 14.55
CA PRO A 247 35.81 21.08 15.11
C PRO A 247 35.54 22.28 16.01
N ASP A 248 36.60 22.98 16.48
CA ASP A 248 36.48 24.14 17.36
C ASP A 248 35.96 25.40 16.63
N LEU A 249 35.89 25.37 15.29
CA LEU A 249 35.27 26.43 14.49
C LEU A 249 33.74 26.51 14.69
N LEU A 250 33.11 25.46 15.20
CA LEU A 250 31.68 25.39 15.48
C LEU A 250 31.43 25.64 16.96
N SER A 251 30.67 26.68 17.28
CA SER A 251 30.23 26.90 18.66
C SER A 251 29.18 25.85 19.05
N ASP A 252 28.95 25.67 20.35
CA ASP A 252 27.92 24.73 20.81
C ASP A 252 26.52 25.12 20.32
N THR A 253 26.23 26.41 20.18
CA THR A 253 24.99 26.90 19.56
C THR A 253 24.86 26.51 18.09
N ASP A 254 25.97 26.49 17.33
CA ASP A 254 25.96 26.06 15.93
C ASP A 254 25.74 24.55 15.83
N LYS A 255 26.34 23.77 16.73
CA LYS A 255 26.14 22.31 16.80
C LYS A 255 24.69 21.98 17.09
N ASP A 256 24.06 22.67 18.04
CA ASP A 256 22.64 22.51 18.36
C ASP A 256 21.74 22.89 17.16
N ALA A 257 22.04 24.00 16.48
CA ALA A 257 21.31 24.43 15.30
C ALA A 257 21.45 23.43 14.14
N LEU A 258 22.65 22.86 13.93
CA LEU A 258 22.89 21.80 12.95
C LEU A 258 22.16 20.51 13.30
N TYR A 259 22.10 20.12 14.58
CA TYR A 259 21.35 18.96 15.02
C TYR A 259 19.86 19.10 14.68
N VAL A 260 19.25 20.25 15.01
CA VAL A 260 17.85 20.53 14.68
C VAL A 260 17.62 20.54 13.17
N PHE A 261 18.52 21.18 12.41
CA PHE A 261 18.41 21.26 10.95
C PHE A 261 18.50 19.89 10.29
N ASN A 262 19.49 19.06 10.67
CA ASN A 262 19.62 17.69 10.17
C ASN A 262 18.41 16.84 10.57
N GLY A 263 17.88 17.03 11.77
CA GLY A 263 16.64 16.38 12.20
C GLY A 263 15.43 16.75 11.34
N LEU A 264 15.34 18.00 10.87
CA LEU A 264 14.33 18.45 9.93
C LEU A 264 14.53 17.84 8.54
N LEU A 265 15.76 17.85 8.01
CA LEU A 265 16.06 17.24 6.70
C LEU A 265 15.73 15.74 6.70
N ASN A 266 16.13 15.01 7.75
CA ASN A 266 15.81 13.58 7.90
C ASN A 266 14.30 13.32 7.89
N LYS A 267 13.49 14.20 8.50
CA LYS A 267 12.02 14.07 8.45
C LYS A 267 11.47 14.29 7.04
N LEU A 268 12.02 15.25 6.30
CA LEU A 268 11.64 15.50 4.91
C LEU A 268 12.05 14.32 4.01
N ASP A 269 13.25 13.78 4.19
CA ASP A 269 13.75 12.61 3.45
C ASP A 269 12.87 11.38 3.70
N LEU A 270 12.52 11.12 4.96
CA LEU A 270 11.63 10.01 5.32
C LEU A 270 10.22 10.19 4.73
N ALA A 271 9.70 11.42 4.72
CA ALA A 271 8.41 11.71 4.11
C ALA A 271 8.45 11.52 2.59
N GLU A 272 9.51 12.00 1.93
CA GLU A 272 9.75 11.80 0.50
C GLU A 272 9.82 10.31 0.14
N LEU A 273 10.63 9.52 0.85
CA LEU A 273 10.76 8.08 0.63
C LEU A 273 9.41 7.34 0.74
N ARG A 274 8.59 7.67 1.75
CA ARG A 274 7.25 7.08 1.91
C ARG A 274 6.31 7.43 0.76
N LEU A 275 6.39 8.65 0.25
CA LEU A 275 5.56 9.09 -0.88
C LEU A 275 6.01 8.46 -2.20
N VAL A 276 7.31 8.29 -2.41
CA VAL A 276 7.86 7.57 -3.56
C VAL A 276 7.45 6.10 -3.53
N GLU A 277 7.51 5.45 -2.37
CA GLU A 277 7.04 4.06 -2.21
C GLU A 277 5.56 3.91 -2.63
N LEU A 278 4.74 4.88 -2.23
CA LEU A 278 3.32 4.92 -2.59
C LEU A 278 3.09 5.17 -4.08
N GLU A 279 3.87 6.08 -4.67
CA GLU A 279 3.85 6.40 -6.10
C GLU A 279 4.23 5.18 -6.94
N MET A 280 5.32 4.48 -6.59
CA MET A 280 5.75 3.25 -7.25
C MET A 280 4.63 2.19 -7.28
N LEU A 281 3.99 1.94 -6.14
CA LEU A 281 2.88 0.99 -6.08
C LEU A 281 1.75 1.41 -7.02
N MET A 282 1.39 2.70 -7.04
CA MET A 282 0.26 3.22 -7.81
C MET A 282 0.55 3.31 -9.32
N ALA A 283 1.76 3.68 -9.71
CA ALA A 283 2.19 3.94 -11.10
C ALA A 283 2.38 2.66 -11.94
N ASP A 284 2.77 1.53 -11.34
CA ASP A 284 3.16 0.30 -12.04
C ASP A 284 2.05 -0.42 -12.87
N PHE A 285 0.84 0.15 -13.04
CA PHE A 285 -0.22 -0.44 -13.88
C PHE A 285 -1.09 0.59 -14.62
N VAL A 286 -0.50 1.69 -15.09
CA VAL A 286 -1.10 2.53 -16.14
C VAL A 286 -0.44 2.21 -17.48
#